data_AF-A0A943WU64-F1
#
_entry.id   AF-A0A943WU64-F1
#
_cell.length_a   1.000
_cell.length_b   1.000
_cell.length_c   1.000
_cell.angle_alpha   90.00
_cell.angle_beta   90.00
_cell.angle_gamma   90.00
#
_symmetry.space_group_name_H-M   'P 1'
#
loop_
_entity.id
_entity.type
_entity.pdbx_description
1 polymer ?
#
loop_
_entity_poly.entity_id
_entity_poly.type
_entity_poly.pdbx_seq_one_letter_code
_entity_poly.pdbx_strand_id
1 'polypeptide(L)'
;MEWNKNQILEAIKLNILERLNAPLTAIFCSPDELILEEKRNGGNWEVRGTLNSQNKFGALLKANFLVVIRIENNGKKSVLYVDGVYINEEIEKYEKRNIEKFSIIIMMVIIFFFIKLIIGPYL
;
A
#
# COMPACT_ATOMS: atom_id res chain seq x y z
N MET A 1 10.37 4.56 -29.67
CA MET A 1 9.85 5.59 -28.75
C MET A 1 10.00 5.04 -27.35
N GLU A 2 10.84 5.68 -26.55
CA GLU A 2 11.12 5.30 -25.16
C GLU A 2 9.93 5.74 -24.29
N TRP A 3 9.43 4.85 -23.43
CA TRP A 3 8.29 5.15 -22.56
C TRP A 3 8.73 6.12 -21.46
N ASN A 4 8.01 7.22 -21.28
CA ASN A 4 8.29 8.15 -20.17
C ASN A 4 7.54 7.74 -18.89
N LYS A 5 7.95 8.30 -17.74
CA LYS A 5 7.35 8.01 -16.43
C LYS A 5 5.83 8.24 -16.38
N ASN A 6 5.31 9.28 -17.04
CA ASN A 6 3.88 9.54 -17.11
C ASN A 6 3.14 8.42 -17.84
N GLN A 7 3.64 8.03 -19.01
CA GLN A 7 3.05 6.95 -19.83
C GLN A 7 3.09 5.61 -19.09
N ILE A 8 4.21 5.32 -18.40
CA ILE A 8 4.35 4.11 -17.58
C ILE A 8 3.31 4.14 -16.45
N LEU A 9 3.19 5.25 -15.72
CA LEU A 9 2.22 5.36 -14.62
C LEU A 9 0.79 5.10 -15.10
N GLU A 10 0.37 5.78 -16.18
CA GLU A 10 -0.97 5.58 -16.74
C GLU A 10 -1.21 4.13 -17.18
N ALA A 11 -0.21 3.48 -17.77
CA ALA A 11 -0.33 2.09 -18.22
C ALA A 11 -0.45 1.09 -17.06
N ILE A 12 0.21 1.33 -15.92
CA ILE A 12 0.19 0.40 -14.79
C ILE A 12 -0.94 0.66 -13.81
N LYS A 13 -1.56 1.86 -13.81
CA LYS A 13 -2.62 2.25 -12.86
C LYS A 13 -3.72 1.20 -12.73
N LEU A 14 -4.28 0.74 -13.85
CA LEU A 14 -5.39 -0.22 -13.82
C LEU A 14 -5.00 -1.51 -13.10
N ASN A 15 -3.82 -2.05 -13.39
CA ASN A 15 -3.30 -3.26 -12.76
C ASN A 15 -3.09 -3.10 -11.24
N ILE A 16 -2.75 -1.90 -10.78
CA ILE A 16 -2.62 -1.58 -9.35
C ILE A 16 -4.02 -1.44 -8.72
N LEU A 17 -4.94 -0.74 -9.38
CA LEU A 17 -6.31 -0.53 -8.90
C LEU A 17 -7.05 -1.86 -8.68
N GLU A 18 -6.87 -2.84 -9.57
CA GLU A 18 -7.46 -4.18 -9.44
C GLU A 18 -7.02 -4.95 -8.17
N ARG A 19 -5.94 -4.51 -7.52
CA ARG A 19 -5.39 -5.13 -6.30
C ARG A 19 -5.78 -4.39 -5.02
N LEU A 20 -6.42 -3.23 -5.11
CA LEU A 20 -6.81 -2.42 -3.95
C LEU A 20 -8.21 -2.77 -3.46
N ASN A 21 -8.41 -2.67 -2.13
CA ASN A 21 -9.74 -2.84 -1.53
C ASN A 21 -10.72 -1.71 -1.89
N ALA A 22 -10.23 -0.47 -2.03
CA ALA A 22 -11.03 0.70 -2.37
C ALA A 22 -10.41 1.49 -3.55
N PRO A 23 -10.47 0.96 -4.79
CA PRO A 23 -9.75 1.54 -5.94
C PRO A 23 -10.18 2.96 -6.27
N LEU A 24 -11.46 3.32 -6.07
CA LEU A 24 -11.99 4.65 -6.37
C LEU A 24 -11.41 5.76 -5.48
N THR A 25 -10.76 5.40 -4.38
CA THR A 25 -10.15 6.33 -3.43
C THR A 25 -8.64 6.43 -3.60
N ALA A 26 -8.09 5.72 -4.59
CA ALA A 26 -6.65 5.64 -4.81
C ALA A 26 -6.09 6.97 -5.36
N ILE A 27 -5.08 7.50 -4.68
CA ILE A 27 -4.34 8.70 -5.07
C ILE A 27 -2.88 8.27 -5.26
N PHE A 28 -2.44 8.23 -6.51
CA PHE A 28 -1.07 7.84 -6.88
C PHE A 28 -0.08 8.98 -6.65
N CYS A 29 1.19 8.62 -6.43
CA CYS A 29 2.30 9.56 -6.42
C CYS A 29 2.47 10.29 -7.76
N SER A 30 3.19 11.41 -7.74
CA SER A 30 3.61 12.08 -8.97
C SER A 30 4.48 11.14 -9.82
N PRO A 31 4.40 11.20 -11.16
CA PRO A 31 5.31 10.46 -12.03
C PRO A 31 6.80 10.70 -11.72
N ASP A 32 7.18 11.90 -11.26
CA ASP A 32 8.57 12.23 -10.94
C ASP A 32 9.10 11.44 -9.74
N GLU A 33 8.21 11.07 -8.81
CA GLU A 33 8.51 10.28 -7.62
C GLU A 33 8.68 8.78 -7.93
N LEU A 34 8.35 8.34 -9.15
CA LEU A 34 8.54 6.95 -9.55
C LEU A 34 10.02 6.61 -9.65
N ILE A 35 10.37 5.47 -9.08
CA ILE A 35 11.69 4.86 -9.19
C ILE A 35 11.58 3.74 -10.23
N LEU A 36 12.43 3.81 -11.25
CA LEU A 36 12.53 2.82 -12.33
C LEU A 36 13.89 2.13 -12.22
N GLU A 37 13.90 0.83 -11.97
CA GLU A 37 15.12 0.04 -11.88
C GLU A 37 15.08 -1.11 -12.88
N GLU A 38 16.04 -1.16 -13.79
CA GLU A 38 16.18 -2.28 -14.71
C GLU A 38 16.78 -3.50 -13.96
N LYS A 39 16.16 -4.67 -14.09
CA LYS A 39 16.75 -5.91 -13.56
C LYS A 39 17.93 -6.33 -14.41
N ARG A 40 18.98 -6.82 -13.74
CA ARG A 40 20.25 -7.32 -14.33
C ARG A 40 20.09 -8.37 -15.44
N ASN A 41 18.91 -8.94 -15.66
CA ASN A 41 18.62 -9.94 -16.69
C ASN A 41 18.00 -9.37 -17.99
N GLY A 42 18.09 -8.06 -18.22
CA GLY A 42 18.01 -7.47 -19.57
C GLY A 42 16.63 -7.47 -20.23
N GLY A 43 15.61 -6.92 -19.54
CA GLY A 43 14.32 -6.65 -20.20
C GLY A 43 13.17 -6.32 -19.26
N ASN A 44 13.27 -6.72 -17.99
CA ASN A 44 12.26 -6.42 -16.98
C ASN A 44 12.68 -5.22 -16.14
N TRP A 45 11.73 -4.33 -15.90
CA TRP A 45 11.88 -3.13 -15.10
C TRP A 45 11.01 -3.23 -13.85
N GLU A 46 11.55 -2.79 -12.72
CA GLU A 46 10.81 -2.57 -11.50
C GLU A 46 10.40 -1.10 -11.43
N VAL A 47 9.08 -0.87 -11.40
CA VAL A 47 8.48 0.44 -11.17
C VAL A 47 8.02 0.50 -9.73
N ARG A 48 8.61 1.39 -8.94
CA ARG A 48 8.27 1.59 -7.54
C ARG A 48 7.70 2.98 -7.35
N GLY A 49 6.71 3.07 -6.47
CA GLY A 49 6.09 4.33 -6.10
C GLY A 49 5.21 4.17 -4.87
N THR A 50 4.48 5.23 -4.55
CA THR A 50 3.55 5.22 -3.41
C THR A 50 2.16 5.61 -3.86
N LEU A 51 1.16 5.12 -3.15
CA LEU A 51 -0.23 5.54 -3.34
C LEU A 51 -0.92 5.62 -1.99
N ASN A 52 -1.94 6.46 -1.89
CA ASN A 52 -2.87 6.45 -0.78
C ASN A 52 -4.18 5.80 -1.22
N SER A 53 -4.77 4.92 -0.42
CA SER A 53 -6.09 4.34 -0.69
C SER A 53 -6.80 4.03 0.62
N GLN A 54 -8.14 4.01 0.60
CA GLN A 54 -8.91 3.61 1.75
C GLN A 54 -8.82 2.10 1.98
N ASN A 55 -8.72 1.68 3.24
CA ASN A 55 -8.96 0.28 3.60
C ASN A 55 -10.47 -0.02 3.67
N LYS A 56 -10.81 -1.28 3.98
CA LYS A 56 -12.19 -1.74 4.16
C LYS A 56 -12.99 -1.01 5.26
N PHE A 57 -12.34 -0.19 6.09
CA PHE A 57 -12.95 0.59 7.15
C PHE A 57 -13.03 2.09 6.82
N GLY A 58 -12.66 2.50 5.60
CA GLY A 58 -12.72 3.90 5.15
C GLY A 58 -11.54 4.77 5.61
N ALA A 59 -10.52 4.20 6.27
CA ALA A 59 -9.32 4.95 6.66
C ALA A 59 -8.39 5.11 5.46
N LEU A 60 -7.97 6.34 5.15
CA LEU A 60 -7.02 6.63 4.07
C LEU A 60 -5.59 6.34 4.52
N LEU A 61 -4.89 5.50 3.77
CA LEU A 61 -3.60 5.01 4.18
C LEU A 61 -2.58 4.93 3.04
N LYS A 62 -1.31 5.11 3.40
CA LYS A 62 -0.19 5.08 2.45
C LYS A 62 0.29 3.64 2.24
N ALA A 63 0.45 3.26 0.98
CA ALA A 63 1.01 2.00 0.54
C ALA A 63 2.15 2.23 -0.45
N ASN A 64 3.13 1.33 -0.42
CA ASN A 64 4.18 1.28 -1.43
C ASN A 64 3.78 0.24 -2.48
N PHE A 65 3.92 0.56 -3.75
CA PHE A 65 3.71 -0.41 -4.82
C PHE A 65 5.01 -0.72 -5.55
N LEU A 66 5.09 -1.94 -6.05
CA LEU A 66 6.12 -2.43 -6.95
C LEU A 66 5.42 -3.13 -8.11
N VAL A 67 5.67 -2.66 -9.33
CA VAL A 67 5.18 -3.29 -10.55
C VAL A 67 6.37 -3.76 -11.36
N VAL A 68 6.36 -5.02 -11.78
CA VAL A 68 7.34 -5.56 -12.72
C VAL A 68 6.75 -5.39 -14.12
N ILE A 69 7.42 -4.64 -14.98
CA ILE A 69 7.02 -4.42 -16.37
C ILE A 69 8.08 -4.98 -17.31
N ARG A 70 7.65 -5.34 -18.53
CA ARG A 70 8.53 -5.63 -19.65
C ARG A 70 8.16 -4.73 -20.81
N ILE A 71 9.17 -4.15 -21.45
CA ILE A 71 8.97 -3.32 -22.64
C ILE A 71 9.55 -4.06 -23.84
N GLU A 72 8.69 -4.50 -24.75
CA GLU A 72 9.11 -5.11 -26.01
C GLU A 72 8.99 -4.10 -27.14
N ASN A 73 10.01 -4.00 -27.98
CA ASN A 73 10.05 -3.07 -29.10
C ASN A 73 10.26 -3.85 -30.41
N ASN A 74 9.23 -3.90 -31.24
CA ASN A 74 9.27 -4.60 -32.53
C ASN A 74 9.62 -3.65 -33.71
N GLY A 75 10.34 -2.55 -33.44
CA GLY A 75 10.79 -1.57 -34.44
C GLY A 75 9.70 -0.61 -34.97
N LYS A 76 8.43 -1.01 -34.94
CA LYS A 76 7.27 -0.16 -35.33
C LYS A 76 6.44 0.33 -34.13
N LYS A 77 6.43 -0.43 -33.03
CA LYS A 77 5.64 -0.16 -31.84
C LYS A 77 6.37 -0.71 -30.62
N SER A 78 6.35 0.05 -29.53
CA SER A 78 6.73 -0.43 -28.20
C SER A 78 5.46 -0.83 -27.44
N VAL A 79 5.48 -2.00 -26.80
CA VAL A 79 4.37 -2.53 -25.99
C VAL A 79 4.89 -2.75 -24.58
N LEU A 80 4.11 -2.30 -23.60
CA LEU A 80 4.39 -2.50 -22.17
C LEU A 80 3.52 -3.65 -21.67
N TYR A 81 4.17 -4.66 -21.11
CA TYR A 81 3.55 -5.78 -20.42
C TYR A 81 3.74 -5.61 -18.92
N VAL A 82 2.71 -5.97 -18.14
CA VAL A 82 2.77 -6.02 -16.69
C VAL A 82 2.91 -7.48 -16.27
N ASP A 83 4.08 -7.85 -15.76
CA ASP A 83 4.43 -9.22 -15.38
C ASP A 83 4.06 -9.50 -13.91
N GLY A 84 3.96 -8.47 -13.06
CA GLY A 84 3.58 -8.64 -11.66
C GLY A 84 3.29 -7.33 -10.94
N VAL A 85 2.38 -7.38 -9.97
CA VAL A 85 1.98 -6.24 -9.13
C VAL A 85 2.04 -6.66 -7.67
N TYR A 86 2.76 -5.87 -6.87
CA TYR A 86 2.93 -6.06 -5.43
C TYR A 86 2.59 -4.76 -4.73
N ILE A 87 1.76 -4.84 -3.70
CA ILE A 87 1.37 -3.69 -2.88
C ILE A 87 1.71 -4.04 -1.43
N ASN A 88 2.55 -3.23 -0.82
CA ASN A 88 2.88 -3.32 0.60
C ASN A 88 2.17 -2.18 1.32
N GLU A 89 1.04 -2.52 1.92
CA GLU A 89 0.31 -1.64 2.83
C GLU A 89 1.13 -1.49 4.12
N GLU A 90 1.73 -0.32 4.37
CA GLU A 90 2.47 -0.03 5.62
C GLU A 90 1.58 -0.08 6.90
N ILE A 91 0.31 -0.45 6.74
CA ILE A 91 -0.76 -0.28 7.69
C ILE A 91 -0.89 -1.44 8.67
N GLU A 92 -0.69 -2.69 8.25
CA GLU A 92 -0.91 -3.83 9.15
C GLU A 92 -0.07 -3.70 10.44
N LYS A 93 1.11 -3.08 10.34
CA LYS A 93 2.01 -2.87 11.49
C LYS A 93 1.55 -1.74 12.43
N TYR A 94 0.92 -0.69 11.91
CA TYR A 94 0.37 0.39 12.72
C TYR A 94 -0.99 0.01 13.33
N GLU A 95 -1.83 -0.68 12.57
CA GLU A 95 -3.15 -1.14 13.01
C GLU A 95 -3.03 -2.16 14.16
N LYS A 96 -2.14 -3.16 14.02
CA LYS A 96 -1.85 -4.12 15.10
C LYS A 96 -1.39 -3.43 16.38
N ARG A 97 -0.47 -2.46 16.27
CA ARG A 97 0.06 -1.71 17.43
C ARG A 97 -1.00 -0.85 18.11
N ASN A 98 -1.89 -0.21 17.35
CA ASN A 98 -2.95 0.63 17.92
C ASN A 98 -4.07 -0.20 18.54
N ILE A 99 -4.45 -1.33 17.93
CA ILE A 99 -5.42 -2.27 18.51
C ILE A 99 -4.87 -2.88 19.81
N GLU A 100 -3.60 -3.29 19.84
CA GLU A 100 -2.94 -3.78 21.07
C GLU A 100 -2.96 -2.71 22.18
N LYS A 101 -2.59 -1.46 21.85
CA LYS A 101 -2.64 -0.35 22.82
C LYS A 101 -4.05 -0.07 23.34
N PHE A 102 -5.05 -0.06 22.46
CA PHE A 102 -6.44 0.18 22.84
C PHE A 102 -7.00 -0.96 23.70
N SER A 103 -6.69 -2.22 23.34
CA SER A 103 -7.04 -3.40 24.13
C SER A 103 -6.42 -3.36 25.53
N ILE A 104 -5.16 -2.92 25.66
CA ILE A 104 -4.50 -2.78 26.98
C ILE A 104 -5.20 -1.71 27.82
N ILE A 105 -5.55 -0.56 27.24
CA ILE A 105 -6.26 0.53 27.95
C ILE A 105 -7.61 0.04 28.47
N ILE A 106 -8.41 -0.62 27.63
CA ILE A 106 -9.70 -1.19 28.05
C ILE A 106 -9.52 -2.20 29.17
N MET A 107 -8.54 -3.11 29.04
CA MET A 107 -8.27 -4.12 30.06
C MET A 107 -7.88 -3.48 31.40
N MET A 108 -7.03 -2.45 31.39
CA MET A 108 -6.65 -1.71 32.61
C MET A 108 -7.84 -1.00 33.25
N VAL A 109 -8.72 -0.38 32.46
CA VAL A 109 -9.93 0.29 32.97
C VAL A 109 -10.85 -0.73 33.64
N ILE A 110 -11.10 -1.88 32.98
CA ILE A 110 -11.92 -2.96 33.53
C ILE A 110 -11.34 -3.46 34.86
N ILE A 111 -10.04 -3.75 34.90
CA ILE A 111 -9.34 -4.20 36.12
C ILE A 111 -9.49 -3.16 37.25
N PHE A 112 -9.29 -1.87 36.95
CA PHE A 112 -9.44 -0.80 37.94
C PHE A 112 -10.86 -0.74 38.52
N PHE A 113 -11.89 -0.90 37.68
CA PHE A 113 -13.28 -0.98 38.14
C PHE A 113 -13.52 -2.20 39.05
N PHE A 114 -12.98 -3.38 38.70
CA PHE A 114 -13.10 -4.57 39.54
C PHE A 114 -12.39 -4.42 40.90
N ILE A 115 -11.18 -3.83 40.92
CA ILE A 115 -10.46 -3.55 42.17
C ILE A 115 -11.29 -2.61 43.06
N LYS A 116 -11.85 -1.55 42.48
CA LYS A 116 -12.71 -0.60 43.22
C LYS A 116 -13.99 -1.25 43.72
N LEU A 117 -14.58 -2.18 42.98
CA LEU A 117 -15.78 -2.92 43.39
C LEU A 117 -15.51 -3.90 44.54
N ILE A 118 -14.37 -4.61 44.50
CA ILE A 118 -14.01 -5.64 45.49
C ILE A 118 -13.49 -5.00 46.78
N ILE A 119 -12.65 -3.97 46.68
CA ILE A 119 -11.95 -3.36 47.83
C ILE A 119 -12.72 -2.13 48.37
N GLY A 120 -13.51 -1.45 47.53
CA GLY A 120 -14.32 -0.29 47.94
C GLY A 120 -15.29 -0.50 49.12
N PRO A 121 -15.80 -1.71 49.41
CA PRO A 121 -16.55 -1.95 50.65
C PRO A 121 -15.67 -2.20 51.89
N TYR A 122 -14.35 -2.34 51.74
CA TYR A 122 -13.38 -2.61 52.83
C TYR A 122 -12.42 -1.43 53.10
N LEU A 123 -12.63 -0.29 52.41
CA LEU A 123 -11.97 1.01 52.59
C LEU A 123 -13.04 2.04 53.01
#